data_AF-A0A7X7JZI9-F1
#
_entry.id   AF-A0A7X7JZI9-F1
#
_cell.length_a   1.000
_cell.length_b   1.000
_cell.length_c   1.000
_cell.angle_alpha   90.00
_cell.angle_beta   90.00
_cell.angle_gamma   90.00
#
_symmetry.space_group_name_H-M   'P 1'
#
loop_
_entity.id
_entity.type
_entity.pdbx_description
1 polymer ?
#
loop_
_entity_poly.entity_id
_entity_poly.type
_entity_poly.pdbx_seq_one_letter_code
_entity_poly.pdbx_strand_id
1 'polypeptide(L)'
;MAVHLYLSLIPEALIASMLTPEEFGVYYAVGGAKKSRGEAIFLEVAPDFRHEFFRIDEGIQRCVPHEDGSPKASIYISVYRVLEHMALGALGKLYLVTQDGRSLGLDPQSQWPEETGALHLYQEIAPVHPLVVSTLGPKSFFDLIVSNPLSLLSLPAVCFAELRLDELADDPERGAVRDLPYPNIDHLRQCLVDLKTKTVHTKMVDRISPASFPYRTIKNGIFVGTEREGRMLYYSLPSQQQLRAEHYRWWRSVNI
;
A
#
# COMPACT_ATOMS: atom_id res chain seq x y z
N MET A 1 28.27 7.61 -6.13
CA MET A 1 27.11 7.15 -5.32
C MET A 1 26.05 6.65 -6.27
N ALA A 2 25.40 5.54 -5.97
CA ALA A 2 24.30 5.04 -6.79
C ALA A 2 23.05 5.91 -6.59
N VAL A 3 22.24 6.06 -7.64
CA VAL A 3 20.92 6.69 -7.56
C VAL A 3 19.88 5.58 -7.63
N HIS A 4 19.01 5.54 -6.63
CA HIS A 4 17.87 4.64 -6.50
C HIS A 4 16.61 5.33 -7.01
N LEU A 5 15.68 4.55 -7.55
CA LEU A 5 14.34 5.01 -7.91
C LEU A 5 13.32 4.37 -6.96
N TYR A 6 12.41 5.18 -6.46
CA TYR A 6 11.35 4.74 -5.55
C TYR A 6 9.98 5.20 -6.06
N LEU A 7 9.02 4.28 -6.04
CA LEU A 7 7.60 4.58 -6.19
C LEU A 7 7.01 4.74 -4.78
N SER A 8 6.78 5.97 -4.33
CA SER A 8 5.98 6.24 -3.14
C SER A 8 4.50 6.04 -3.47
N LEU A 9 3.75 5.48 -2.53
CA LEU A 9 2.29 5.29 -2.61
C LEU A 9 1.54 6.22 -1.64
N ILE A 10 2.22 6.80 -0.64
CA ILE A 10 1.64 7.73 0.33
C ILE A 10 2.59 8.92 0.56
N PRO A 11 2.39 10.07 -0.12
CA PRO A 11 1.56 10.24 -1.31
C PRO A 11 2.21 9.59 -2.54
N GLU A 12 1.44 9.42 -3.61
CA GLU A 12 1.92 8.82 -4.86
C GLU A 12 3.02 9.69 -5.51
N ALA A 13 4.21 9.12 -5.76
CA ALA A 13 5.30 9.82 -6.43
C ALA A 13 6.37 8.88 -7.00
N LEU A 14 7.03 9.30 -8.09
CA LEU A 14 8.28 8.71 -8.56
C LEU A 14 9.45 9.58 -8.11
N ILE A 15 10.40 9.01 -7.38
CA ILE A 15 11.45 9.75 -6.70
C ILE A 15 12.81 9.13 -7.02
N ALA A 16 13.79 9.96 -7.38
CA ALA A 16 15.19 9.58 -7.42
C ALA A 16 15.87 9.97 -6.09
N SER A 17 16.69 9.08 -5.53
CA SER A 17 17.36 9.30 -4.25
C SER A 17 18.75 8.68 -4.24
N MET A 18 19.69 9.28 -3.51
CA MET A 18 20.98 8.66 -3.20
C MET A 18 20.94 7.81 -1.92
N LEU A 19 19.81 7.76 -1.23
CA LEU A 19 19.64 6.98 -0.01
C LEU A 19 19.27 5.54 -0.34
N THR A 20 19.82 4.61 0.43
CA THR A 20 19.37 3.21 0.44
C THR A 20 17.90 3.13 0.87
N PRO A 21 17.18 2.03 0.61
CA PRO A 21 15.75 1.96 0.93
C PRO A 21 15.45 2.20 2.40
N GLU A 22 16.28 1.68 3.31
CA GLU A 22 16.12 1.87 4.75
C GLU A 22 16.33 3.34 5.16
N GLU A 23 17.36 3.99 4.62
CA GLU A 23 17.64 5.42 4.85
C GLU A 23 16.54 6.31 4.25
N PHE A 24 16.07 5.97 3.05
CA PHE A 24 14.98 6.66 2.37
C PHE A 24 13.70 6.54 3.18
N GLY A 25 13.35 5.34 3.65
CA GLY A 25 12.17 5.13 4.49
C GLY A 25 12.18 5.99 5.76
N VAL A 26 13.30 6.02 6.49
CA VAL A 26 13.48 6.91 7.65
C VAL A 26 13.28 8.37 7.24
N TYR A 27 13.98 8.83 6.20
CA TYR A 27 13.88 10.20 5.71
C TYR A 27 12.44 10.57 5.31
N TYR A 28 11.73 9.67 4.63
CA TYR A 28 10.39 9.92 4.11
C TYR A 28 9.34 9.98 5.21
N ALA A 29 9.46 9.10 6.21
CA ALA A 29 8.54 9.04 7.35
C ALA A 29 8.70 10.20 8.35
N VAL A 30 9.95 10.53 8.72
CA VAL A 30 10.22 11.51 9.80
C VAL A 30 10.79 12.85 9.31
N GLY A 31 11.16 12.95 8.04
CA GLY A 31 11.82 14.13 7.47
C GLY A 31 13.29 14.25 7.90
N GLY A 32 14.06 15.07 7.16
CA GLY A 32 15.49 15.29 7.46
C GLY A 32 15.76 15.86 8.86
N ALA A 33 14.82 16.64 9.41
CA ALA A 33 14.90 17.17 10.78
C ALA A 33 14.25 16.26 11.84
N LYS A 34 13.68 15.11 11.45
CA LYS A 34 12.94 14.19 12.33
C LYS A 34 11.76 14.83 13.07
N LYS A 35 11.14 15.83 12.45
CA LYS A 35 10.00 16.61 13.01
C LYS A 35 8.66 16.22 12.41
N SER A 36 8.66 15.52 11.29
CA SER A 36 7.45 14.92 10.72
C SER A 36 7.17 13.59 11.40
N ARG A 37 5.90 13.18 11.40
CA ARG A 37 5.47 11.85 11.82
C ARG A 37 4.42 11.38 10.82
N GLY A 38 4.87 10.69 9.78
CA GLY A 38 4.02 10.02 8.81
C GLY A 38 4.54 8.61 8.60
N GLU A 39 3.65 7.67 8.34
CA GLU A 39 4.06 6.37 7.79
C GLU A 39 4.27 6.49 6.28
N ALA A 40 5.00 5.53 5.72
CA ALA A 40 5.28 5.50 4.29
C ALA A 40 5.12 4.10 3.73
N ILE A 41 4.55 4.01 2.53
CA ILE A 41 4.56 2.80 1.71
C ILE A 41 5.25 3.17 0.40
N PHE A 42 6.32 2.47 0.05
CA PHE A 42 7.00 2.69 -1.22
C PHE A 42 7.57 1.38 -1.77
N LEU A 43 7.88 1.36 -3.06
CA LEU A 43 8.56 0.25 -3.72
C LEU A 43 9.88 0.72 -4.33
N GLU A 44 10.87 -0.17 -4.32
CA GLU A 44 12.01 -0.05 -5.23
C GLU A 44 11.54 -0.12 -6.68
N VAL A 45 12.15 0.70 -7.53
CA VAL A 45 11.96 0.67 -8.98
C VAL A 45 13.30 0.33 -9.63
N ALA A 46 13.27 -0.57 -10.62
CA ALA A 46 14.45 -0.96 -11.37
C ALA A 46 15.21 0.28 -11.89
N PRO A 47 16.54 0.37 -11.70
CA PRO A 47 17.31 1.59 -12.00
C PRO A 47 17.32 1.95 -13.50
N ASP A 48 17.12 0.96 -14.36
CA ASP A 48 17.03 1.08 -15.81
C ASP A 48 15.60 1.31 -16.32
N PHE A 49 14.58 1.33 -15.44
CA PHE A 49 13.20 1.60 -15.83
C PHE A 49 13.07 2.97 -16.50
N ARG A 50 12.44 2.99 -17.68
CA ARG A 50 12.11 4.20 -18.43
C ARG A 50 10.70 4.11 -18.99
N HIS A 51 10.01 5.24 -19.01
CA HIS A 51 8.68 5.37 -19.62
C HIS A 51 8.52 6.81 -20.12
N GLU A 52 7.88 7.00 -21.28
CA GLU A 52 7.76 8.30 -21.96
C GLU A 52 7.09 9.40 -21.11
N PHE A 53 6.22 8.98 -20.18
CA PHE A 53 5.54 9.88 -19.24
C PHE A 53 6.48 10.53 -18.21
N PHE A 54 7.66 9.95 -17.94
CA PHE A 54 8.55 10.40 -16.87
C PHE A 54 9.88 10.94 -17.40
N ARG A 55 10.33 12.08 -16.87
CA ARG A 55 11.66 12.67 -17.13
C ARG A 55 12.72 12.06 -16.20
N ILE A 56 12.87 10.73 -16.22
CA ILE A 56 13.71 9.98 -15.25
C ILE A 56 15.18 10.37 -15.36
N ASP A 57 15.73 10.42 -16.58
CA ASP A 57 17.15 10.73 -16.77
C ASP A 57 17.52 12.12 -16.24
N GLU A 58 16.63 13.10 -16.41
CA GLU A 58 16.81 14.43 -15.84
C GLU A 58 16.72 14.43 -14.31
N GLY A 59 15.80 13.63 -13.74
CA GLY A 59 15.71 13.43 -12.29
C GLY A 59 16.99 12.84 -11.70
N ILE A 60 17.54 11.82 -12.36
CA ILE A 60 18.81 11.19 -11.98
C ILE A 60 19.97 12.19 -12.08
N GLN A 61 20.06 12.95 -13.17
CA GLN A 61 21.11 13.97 -13.35
C GLN A 61 21.08 15.08 -12.29
N ARG A 62 19.90 15.43 -11.77
CA ARG A 62 19.73 16.41 -10.69
C ARG A 62 19.98 15.82 -9.31
N CYS A 63 20.05 14.50 -9.20
CA CYS A 63 20.35 13.80 -7.96
C CYS A 63 21.86 13.83 -7.73
N VAL A 64 22.38 15.00 -7.33
CA VAL A 64 23.79 15.26 -7.01
C VAL A 64 23.97 15.56 -5.52
N PRO A 65 25.11 15.19 -4.90
CA PRO A 65 25.35 15.48 -3.49
C PRO A 65 25.24 16.97 -3.18
N HIS A 66 24.96 17.29 -1.92
CA HIS A 66 25.00 18.67 -1.42
C HIS A 66 26.44 19.20 -1.37
N GLU A 67 26.60 20.52 -1.19
CA GLU A 67 27.93 21.16 -1.12
C GLU A 67 28.80 20.61 0.03
N ASP A 68 28.16 20.15 1.11
CA ASP A 68 28.80 19.50 2.26
C ASP A 68 29.14 18.01 2.01
N GLY A 69 28.86 17.50 0.82
CA GLY A 69 29.08 16.10 0.43
C GLY A 69 27.98 15.13 0.86
N SER A 70 26.95 15.59 1.60
CA SER A 70 25.83 14.73 2.01
C SER A 70 25.00 14.26 0.81
N PRO A 71 24.47 13.02 0.84
CA PRO A 71 23.70 12.46 -0.27
C PRO A 71 22.40 13.25 -0.52
N LYS A 72 21.97 13.33 -1.78
CA LYS A 72 20.66 13.90 -2.11
C LYS A 72 19.55 12.95 -1.64
N ALA A 73 18.75 13.40 -0.69
CA ALA A 73 17.68 12.58 -0.11
C ALA A 73 16.53 12.27 -1.08
N SER A 74 16.12 13.23 -1.91
CA SER A 74 15.04 13.03 -2.87
C SER A 74 15.02 14.09 -3.98
N ILE A 75 14.76 13.65 -5.20
CA ILE A 75 14.33 14.46 -6.35
C ILE A 75 13.03 13.85 -6.87
N TYR A 76 11.93 14.60 -6.80
CA TYR A 76 10.65 14.17 -7.33
C TYR A 76 10.64 14.28 -8.86
N ILE A 77 10.40 13.17 -9.54
CA ILE A 77 10.28 13.08 -11.00
C ILE A 77 8.82 13.27 -11.41
N SER A 78 7.89 12.68 -10.67
CA SER A 78 6.45 12.88 -10.83
C SER A 78 5.74 12.70 -9.49
N VAL A 79 4.58 13.33 -9.33
CA VAL A 79 3.70 13.24 -8.14
C VAL A 79 2.26 12.85 -8.52
N TYR A 80 2.03 12.42 -9.76
CA TYR A 80 0.70 12.15 -10.28
C TYR A 80 0.73 11.07 -11.36
N ARG A 81 -0.27 10.16 -11.32
CA ARG A 81 -0.46 9.05 -12.27
C ARG A 81 0.81 8.21 -12.46
N VAL A 82 1.58 8.06 -11.40
CA VAL A 82 2.80 7.29 -11.43
C VAL A 82 2.47 5.81 -11.56
N LEU A 83 1.60 5.29 -10.69
CA LEU A 83 1.33 3.86 -10.59
C LEU A 83 0.81 3.26 -11.90
N GLU A 84 -0.09 3.96 -12.60
CA GLU A 84 -0.64 3.51 -13.89
C GLU A 84 0.37 3.48 -15.05
N HIS A 85 1.49 4.17 -14.91
CA HIS A 85 2.58 4.20 -15.89
C HIS A 85 3.75 3.27 -15.49
N MET A 86 3.59 2.47 -14.44
CA MET A 86 4.61 1.53 -13.99
C MET A 86 4.44 0.17 -14.65
N ALA A 87 5.56 -0.41 -15.08
CA ALA A 87 5.60 -1.83 -15.42
C ALA A 87 5.79 -2.63 -14.13
N LEU A 88 4.93 -3.62 -13.87
CA LEU A 88 5.00 -4.46 -12.67
C LEU A 88 6.33 -5.21 -12.60
N GLY A 89 6.93 -5.59 -13.73
CA GLY A 89 8.26 -6.21 -13.76
C GLY A 89 9.40 -5.30 -13.32
N ALA A 90 9.19 -3.98 -13.25
CA ALA A 90 10.16 -3.02 -12.76
C ALA A 90 10.01 -2.73 -11.25
N LEU A 91 8.94 -3.23 -10.61
CA LEU A 91 8.70 -3.05 -9.19
C LEU A 91 9.43 -4.13 -8.39
N GLY A 92 10.30 -3.69 -7.49
CA GLY A 92 11.10 -4.54 -6.60
C GLY A 92 10.45 -4.72 -5.23
N LYS A 93 11.27 -4.65 -4.18
CA LYS A 93 10.81 -4.81 -2.80
C LYS A 93 9.86 -3.68 -2.40
N LEU A 94 8.80 -4.02 -1.68
CA LEU A 94 7.89 -3.06 -1.06
C LEU A 94 8.33 -2.80 0.39
N TYR A 95 8.25 -1.56 0.84
CA TYR A 95 8.62 -1.15 2.18
C TYR A 95 7.42 -0.55 2.93
N LEU A 96 7.14 -1.07 4.12
CA LEU A 96 6.21 -0.50 5.09
C LEU A 96 7.02 0.22 6.18
N VAL A 97 6.87 1.54 6.28
CA VAL A 97 7.64 2.36 7.22
C VAL A 97 6.73 2.97 8.27
N THR A 98 7.03 2.71 9.55
CA THR A 98 6.28 3.25 10.67
C THR A 98 6.49 4.76 10.82
N GLN A 99 5.59 5.43 11.56
CA GLN A 99 5.65 6.87 11.82
C GLN A 99 6.93 7.35 12.52
N ASP A 100 7.72 6.44 13.09
CA ASP A 100 9.01 6.69 13.72
C ASP A 100 10.20 6.12 12.92
N GLY A 101 9.98 5.79 11.64
CA GLY A 101 11.02 5.49 10.65
C GLY A 101 11.56 4.06 10.67
N ARG A 102 10.85 3.08 11.24
CA ARG A 102 11.28 1.67 11.12
C ARG A 102 10.69 1.08 9.85
N SER A 103 11.52 0.44 9.05
CA SER A 103 11.12 -0.16 7.78
C SER A 103 10.99 -1.67 7.88
N LEU A 104 9.98 -2.23 7.21
CA LEU A 104 9.82 -3.65 6.92
C LEU A 104 9.80 -3.82 5.41
N GLY A 105 10.78 -4.52 4.86
CA GLY A 105 10.85 -4.85 3.43
C GLY A 105 10.15 -6.17 3.13
N LEU A 106 9.33 -6.19 2.08
CA LEU A 106 8.52 -7.32 1.62
C LEU A 106 8.87 -7.65 0.17
N ASP A 107 9.33 -8.88 -0.07
CA ASP A 107 9.59 -9.39 -1.41
C ASP A 107 8.27 -9.87 -2.06
N PRO A 108 8.11 -9.70 -3.39
CA PRO A 108 6.93 -10.18 -4.09
C PRO A 108 6.85 -11.71 -4.00
N GLN A 109 5.64 -12.23 -3.77
CA GLN A 109 5.36 -13.66 -3.63
C GLN A 109 4.56 -14.20 -4.80
N SER A 110 4.80 -15.46 -5.14
CA SER A 110 4.00 -16.22 -6.10
C SER A 110 2.80 -16.92 -5.46
N GLN A 111 2.88 -17.21 -4.16
CA GLN A 111 1.80 -17.85 -3.42
C GLN A 111 0.79 -16.82 -2.95
N TRP A 112 -0.45 -16.97 -3.39
CA TRP A 112 -1.58 -16.11 -3.04
C TRP A 112 -2.23 -16.53 -1.72
N PRO A 113 -2.85 -15.60 -0.97
CA PRO A 113 -3.64 -15.96 0.21
C PRO A 113 -4.83 -16.84 -0.18
N GLU A 114 -5.23 -17.73 0.71
CA GLU A 114 -6.43 -18.55 0.52
C GLU A 114 -7.69 -17.65 0.50
N GLU A 115 -8.55 -17.90 -0.49
CA GLU A 115 -9.86 -17.26 -0.54
C GLU A 115 -10.81 -17.95 0.45
N THR A 116 -11.03 -17.28 1.58
CA THR A 116 -12.08 -17.64 2.52
C THR A 116 -13.39 -17.04 2.02
N GLY A 117 -14.51 -17.80 2.03
CA GLY A 117 -15.84 -17.27 1.66
C GLY A 117 -16.45 -16.25 2.64
N ALA A 118 -15.61 -15.56 3.42
CA ALA A 118 -15.97 -14.57 4.42
C ALA A 118 -16.03 -13.16 3.80
N LEU A 119 -16.54 -12.19 4.56
CA LEU A 119 -16.49 -10.79 4.13
C LEU A 119 -15.07 -10.21 4.25
N HIS A 120 -14.77 -9.25 3.38
CA HIS A 120 -13.48 -8.59 3.27
C HIS A 120 -13.60 -7.09 3.53
N LEU A 121 -12.53 -6.48 4.03
CA LEU A 121 -12.36 -5.04 4.15
C LEU A 121 -11.08 -4.64 3.42
N TYR A 122 -11.20 -3.79 2.41
CA TYR A 122 -10.08 -3.31 1.61
C TYR A 122 -9.83 -1.82 1.85
N GLN A 123 -8.58 -1.50 2.13
CA GLN A 123 -8.07 -0.13 2.06
C GLN A 123 -7.35 0.03 0.74
N GLU A 124 -7.91 0.83 -0.16
CA GLU A 124 -7.18 1.30 -1.33
C GLU A 124 -6.14 2.35 -0.88
N ILE A 125 -4.94 2.30 -1.44
CA ILE A 125 -3.77 3.07 -1.02
C ILE A 125 -3.40 4.09 -2.09
N ALA A 126 -3.41 3.69 -3.36
CA ALA A 126 -3.14 4.57 -4.49
C ALA A 126 -3.88 4.05 -5.73
N PRO A 127 -4.34 4.91 -6.64
CA PRO A 127 -4.20 6.38 -6.63
C PRO A 127 -5.24 7.10 -5.75
N VAL A 128 -6.25 6.37 -5.26
CA VAL A 128 -7.31 6.86 -4.36
C VAL A 128 -7.35 6.02 -3.09
N HIS A 129 -8.07 6.50 -2.07
CA HIS A 129 -8.00 5.93 -0.71
C HIS A 129 -9.36 5.53 -0.08
N PRO A 130 -10.36 5.01 -0.83
CA PRO A 130 -11.58 4.55 -0.20
C PRO A 130 -11.33 3.33 0.70
N LEU A 131 -12.17 3.23 1.73
CA LEU A 131 -12.33 2.04 2.55
C LEU A 131 -13.58 1.29 2.07
N VAL A 132 -13.44 0.04 1.65
CA VAL A 132 -14.47 -0.71 0.94
C VAL A 132 -14.67 -2.07 1.60
N VAL A 133 -15.91 -2.45 1.89
CA VAL A 133 -16.25 -3.83 2.23
C VAL A 133 -16.62 -4.60 0.98
N SER A 134 -16.31 -5.90 0.95
CA SER A 134 -16.60 -6.76 -0.20
C SER A 134 -16.91 -8.21 0.16
N THR A 135 -17.67 -8.89 -0.70
CA THR A 135 -17.81 -10.36 -0.72
C THR A 135 -16.76 -11.03 -1.61
N LEU A 136 -15.91 -10.26 -2.29
CA LEU A 136 -14.91 -10.75 -3.23
C LEU A 136 -13.54 -10.83 -2.57
N GLY A 137 -12.82 -11.94 -2.83
CA GLY A 137 -11.41 -12.06 -2.52
C GLY A 137 -10.53 -11.10 -3.35
N PRO A 138 -9.24 -10.94 -3.03
CA PRO A 138 -8.40 -9.88 -3.59
C PRO A 138 -8.32 -9.86 -5.12
N LYS A 139 -8.28 -11.05 -5.75
CA LYS A 139 -8.24 -11.17 -7.21
C LYS A 139 -9.52 -10.68 -7.86
N SER A 140 -10.66 -11.17 -7.40
CA SER A 140 -11.97 -10.77 -7.93
C SER A 140 -12.28 -9.30 -7.63
N PHE A 141 -11.79 -8.78 -6.49
CA PHE A 141 -11.90 -7.37 -6.15
C PHE A 141 -11.07 -6.48 -7.08
N PHE A 142 -9.83 -6.88 -7.40
CA PHE A 142 -9.01 -6.21 -8.40
C PHE A 142 -9.68 -6.20 -9.77
N ASP A 143 -10.15 -7.36 -10.24
CA ASP A 143 -10.82 -7.47 -11.55
C ASP A 143 -12.05 -6.54 -11.61
N LEU A 144 -12.80 -6.40 -10.52
CA LEU A 144 -13.93 -5.46 -10.42
C LEU A 144 -13.49 -3.98 -10.53
N ILE A 145 -12.35 -3.61 -9.94
CA ILE A 145 -11.83 -2.24 -9.95
C ILE A 145 -11.26 -1.86 -11.31
N VAL A 146 -10.49 -2.75 -11.94
CA VAL A 146 -9.74 -2.39 -13.15
C VAL A 146 -10.48 -2.72 -14.45
N SER A 147 -11.48 -3.60 -14.43
CA SER A 147 -12.16 -4.06 -15.66
C SER A 147 -13.42 -3.26 -16.00
N ASN A 148 -13.42 -2.62 -17.16
CA ASN A 148 -14.63 -2.08 -17.81
C ASN A 148 -15.19 -3.18 -18.76
N PRO A 149 -16.32 -3.86 -18.45
CA PRO A 149 -17.62 -3.25 -18.13
C PRO A 149 -18.26 -3.70 -16.80
N LEU A 150 -17.50 -4.32 -15.89
CA LEU A 150 -18.02 -4.79 -14.60
C LEU A 150 -18.32 -3.62 -13.63
N SER A 151 -17.54 -2.54 -13.74
CA SER A 151 -17.73 -1.30 -12.98
C SER A 151 -17.77 -0.09 -13.90
N LEU A 152 -18.64 0.87 -13.60
CA LEU A 152 -18.66 2.20 -14.24
C LEU A 152 -17.51 3.10 -13.76
N LEU A 153 -16.88 2.74 -12.63
CA LEU A 153 -15.75 3.42 -12.04
C LEU A 153 -14.55 2.48 -12.14
N SER A 154 -13.70 2.68 -13.14
CA SER A 154 -12.49 1.88 -13.35
C SER A 154 -11.23 2.67 -13.05
N LEU A 155 -10.26 2.04 -12.37
CA LEU A 155 -8.93 2.59 -12.15
C LEU A 155 -7.91 1.86 -13.04
N PRO A 156 -7.03 2.57 -13.76
CA PRO A 156 -6.04 1.94 -14.63
C PRO A 156 -4.94 1.18 -13.84
N ALA A 157 -4.79 1.50 -12.56
CA ALA A 157 -3.96 0.76 -11.63
C ALA A 157 -4.44 1.00 -10.20
N VAL A 158 -4.13 0.06 -9.30
CA VAL A 158 -4.51 0.13 -7.90
C VAL A 158 -3.47 -0.54 -7.01
N CYS A 159 -3.19 0.08 -5.87
CA CYS A 159 -2.51 -0.52 -4.74
C CYS A 159 -3.50 -0.59 -3.58
N PHE A 160 -3.65 -1.75 -2.94
CA PHE A 160 -4.59 -1.92 -1.83
C PHE A 160 -4.10 -2.99 -0.83
N ALA A 161 -4.66 -2.94 0.38
CA ALA A 161 -4.45 -3.92 1.44
C ALA A 161 -5.78 -4.52 1.88
N GLU A 162 -5.80 -5.81 2.22
CA GLU A 162 -6.90 -6.41 2.97
C GLU A 162 -6.67 -6.20 4.47
N LEU A 163 -7.65 -5.63 5.14
CA LEU A 163 -7.64 -5.37 6.58
C LEU A 163 -8.43 -6.44 7.35
N ARG A 164 -8.03 -6.67 8.60
CA ARG A 164 -8.68 -7.60 9.53
C ARG A 164 -10.12 -7.19 9.81
N LEU A 165 -11.06 -8.10 9.62
CA LEU A 165 -12.42 -7.98 10.16
C LEU A 165 -12.65 -8.87 11.38
N ASP A 166 -11.76 -9.84 11.63
CA ASP A 166 -11.90 -10.87 12.64
C ASP A 166 -13.33 -11.46 12.63
N GLU A 167 -14.03 -11.51 13.78
CA GLU A 167 -15.37 -12.08 13.87
C GLU A 167 -16.42 -11.32 13.05
N LEU A 168 -16.16 -10.06 12.67
CA LEU A 168 -17.07 -9.29 11.79
C LEU A 168 -17.11 -9.84 10.37
N ALA A 169 -16.10 -10.61 9.95
CA ALA A 169 -16.06 -11.21 8.62
C ALA A 169 -17.18 -12.24 8.43
N ASP A 170 -17.52 -12.95 9.51
CA ASP A 170 -18.49 -14.04 9.52
C ASP A 170 -19.83 -13.61 10.16
N ASP A 171 -19.79 -12.80 11.22
CA ASP A 171 -20.97 -12.29 11.91
C ASP A 171 -20.90 -10.76 12.10
N PRO A 172 -21.28 -9.98 11.07
CA PRO A 172 -21.35 -8.53 11.16
C PRO A 172 -22.29 -7.99 12.24
N GLU A 173 -23.28 -8.76 12.71
CA GLU A 173 -24.26 -8.28 13.68
C GLU A 173 -23.79 -8.51 15.12
N ARG A 174 -23.12 -9.64 15.40
CA ARG A 174 -22.78 -10.06 16.77
C ARG A 174 -21.31 -10.35 17.01
N GLY A 175 -20.49 -10.45 15.97
CA GLY A 175 -19.05 -10.71 16.09
C GLY A 175 -18.34 -9.66 16.94
N ALA A 176 -17.41 -10.06 17.80
CA ALA A 176 -16.70 -9.16 18.69
C ALA A 176 -15.68 -8.29 17.95
N VAL A 177 -15.67 -6.99 18.25
CA VAL A 177 -14.73 -6.01 17.66
C VAL A 177 -13.32 -6.14 18.23
N ARG A 178 -13.20 -6.50 19.51
CA ARG A 178 -11.94 -6.61 20.25
C ARG A 178 -11.03 -5.38 20.06
N ASP A 179 -9.90 -5.54 19.36
CA ASP A 179 -8.84 -4.55 19.20
C ASP A 179 -8.84 -3.86 17.82
N LEU A 180 -9.88 -4.08 17.00
CA LEU A 180 -10.02 -3.45 15.69
C LEU A 180 -10.11 -1.92 15.84
N PRO A 181 -9.19 -1.15 15.22
CA PRO A 181 -9.07 0.29 15.45
C PRO A 181 -9.99 1.14 14.54
N TYR A 182 -11.09 0.59 14.03
CA TYR A 182 -11.94 1.30 13.08
C TYR A 182 -12.84 2.32 13.81
N PRO A 183 -12.83 3.61 13.41
CA PRO A 183 -13.47 4.67 14.19
C PRO A 183 -15.01 4.60 14.21
N ASN A 184 -15.64 4.09 13.14
CA ASN A 184 -17.09 4.00 13.01
C ASN A 184 -17.55 2.55 12.79
N ILE A 185 -17.42 1.73 13.85
CA ILE A 185 -17.78 0.31 13.82
C ILE A 185 -19.24 0.09 13.44
N ASP A 186 -20.17 0.90 13.94
CA ASP A 186 -21.60 0.72 13.66
C ASP A 186 -21.90 0.89 12.16
N HIS A 187 -21.27 1.89 11.52
CA HIS A 187 -21.37 2.05 10.07
C HIS A 187 -20.71 0.89 9.32
N LEU A 188 -19.52 0.44 9.75
CA LEU A 188 -18.85 -0.72 9.16
C LEU A 188 -19.75 -1.97 9.21
N ARG A 189 -20.37 -2.26 10.36
CA ARG A 189 -21.33 -3.36 10.51
C ARG A 189 -22.50 -3.23 9.55
N GLN A 190 -23.11 -2.05 9.48
CA GLN A 190 -24.22 -1.81 8.54
C GLN A 190 -23.80 -2.07 7.09
N CYS A 191 -22.60 -1.64 6.70
CA CYS A 191 -22.07 -1.91 5.37
C CYS A 191 -21.87 -3.41 5.10
N LEU A 192 -21.35 -4.15 6.08
CA LEU A 192 -21.16 -5.61 6.00
C LEU A 192 -22.49 -6.38 5.94
N VAL A 193 -23.49 -6.00 6.77
CA VAL A 193 -24.85 -6.59 6.76
C VAL A 193 -25.53 -6.34 5.41
N ASP A 194 -25.38 -5.14 4.87
CA ASP A 194 -25.91 -4.78 3.56
C ASP A 194 -25.39 -5.68 2.45
N LEU A 195 -24.11 -6.10 2.50
CA LEU A 195 -23.55 -7.03 1.50
C LEU A 195 -24.13 -8.44 1.57
N LYS A 196 -24.56 -8.89 2.76
CA LYS A 196 -25.22 -10.19 2.91
C LYS A 196 -26.66 -10.20 2.39
N THR A 197 -27.30 -9.05 2.38
CA THR A 197 -28.74 -8.92 2.08
C THR A 197 -29.03 -8.38 0.68
N LYS A 198 -28.04 -7.73 0.03
CA LYS A 198 -28.17 -7.11 -1.29
C LYS A 198 -27.41 -7.90 -2.36
N THR A 199 -27.71 -7.61 -3.62
CA THR A 199 -27.05 -8.22 -4.80
C THR A 199 -25.71 -7.57 -5.16
N VAL A 200 -25.25 -6.58 -4.39
CA VAL A 200 -23.99 -5.88 -4.66
C VAL A 200 -22.82 -6.59 -4.00
N HIS A 201 -21.68 -6.63 -4.69
CA HIS A 201 -20.47 -7.28 -4.18
C HIS A 201 -19.55 -6.37 -3.35
N THR A 202 -19.73 -5.06 -3.46
CA THR A 202 -18.92 -4.06 -2.76
C THR A 202 -19.78 -2.95 -2.22
N LYS A 203 -19.33 -2.35 -1.12
CA LYS A 203 -19.92 -1.13 -0.56
C LYS A 203 -18.82 -0.27 0.05
N MET A 204 -18.83 0.99 -0.32
CA MET A 204 -17.92 2.00 0.24
C MET A 204 -18.33 2.33 1.68
N VAL A 205 -17.41 2.14 2.61
CA VAL A 205 -17.54 2.51 4.03
C VAL A 205 -17.10 3.96 4.23
N ASP A 206 -15.99 4.33 3.61
CA ASP A 206 -15.47 5.70 3.60
C ASP A 206 -14.93 6.01 2.22
N ARG A 207 -15.30 7.18 1.68
CA ARG A 207 -14.85 7.64 0.36
C ARG A 207 -13.51 8.35 0.43
N ILE A 208 -13.20 8.97 1.56
CA ILE A 208 -12.00 9.82 1.74
C ILE A 208 -11.33 9.36 3.03
N SER A 209 -10.97 8.07 3.08
CA SER A 209 -10.21 7.56 4.20
C SER A 209 -8.79 8.14 4.16
N PRO A 210 -8.15 8.37 5.31
CA PRO A 210 -6.73 8.65 5.33
C PRO A 210 -5.98 7.53 4.60
N ALA A 211 -5.06 7.88 3.69
CA ALA A 211 -4.18 6.89 3.07
C ALA A 211 -3.34 6.15 4.12
N SER A 212 -3.13 6.78 5.28
CA SER A 212 -2.49 6.17 6.44
C SER A 212 -3.47 5.36 7.29
N PHE A 213 -3.10 4.12 7.63
CA PHE A 213 -3.87 3.20 8.45
C PHE A 213 -2.94 2.31 9.29
N PRO A 214 -3.38 1.81 10.46
CA PRO A 214 -2.49 1.06 11.34
C PRO A 214 -2.04 -0.27 10.69
N TYR A 215 -0.77 -0.41 10.33
CA TYR A 215 -0.27 -1.63 9.64
C TYR A 215 -0.54 -2.94 10.39
N ARG A 216 -0.79 -2.91 11.71
CA ARG A 216 -1.23 -4.07 12.49
C ARG A 216 -2.60 -4.64 12.05
N THR A 217 -3.38 -3.89 11.26
CA THR A 217 -4.66 -4.35 10.70
C THR A 217 -4.50 -5.08 9.38
N ILE A 218 -3.34 -5.05 8.71
CA ILE A 218 -3.11 -5.79 7.47
C ILE A 218 -3.31 -7.29 7.75
N LYS A 219 -4.25 -7.91 7.05
CA LYS A 219 -4.62 -9.32 7.22
C LYS A 219 -3.61 -10.26 6.57
N ASN A 220 -3.22 -9.98 5.32
CA ASN A 220 -2.37 -10.88 4.53
C ASN A 220 -1.19 -10.19 3.84
N GLY A 221 -1.33 -8.95 3.36
CA GLY A 221 -0.28 -8.24 2.65
C GLY A 221 -0.80 -7.09 1.81
N ILE A 222 0.03 -6.64 0.88
CA ILE A 222 -0.27 -5.55 -0.07
C ILE A 222 -0.37 -6.12 -1.48
N PHE A 223 -1.33 -5.63 -2.24
CA PHE A 223 -1.55 -5.97 -3.64
C PHE A 223 -1.32 -4.75 -4.51
N VAL A 224 -0.62 -4.93 -5.63
CA VAL A 224 -0.35 -3.86 -6.61
C VAL A 224 -0.63 -4.40 -8.00
N GLY A 225 -1.54 -3.78 -8.75
CA GLY A 225 -1.87 -4.23 -10.10
C GLY A 225 -2.20 -3.11 -11.06
N THR A 226 -2.15 -3.44 -12.35
CA THR A 226 -2.48 -2.53 -13.45
C THR A 226 -3.45 -3.21 -14.41
N GLU A 227 -4.38 -2.43 -14.96
CA GLU A 227 -5.29 -2.87 -16.02
C GLU A 227 -4.49 -3.35 -17.24
N ARG A 228 -3.45 -2.59 -17.62
CA ARG A 228 -2.60 -2.87 -18.79
C ARG A 228 -2.00 -4.28 -18.77
N GLU A 229 -1.57 -4.76 -17.61
CA GLU A 229 -0.97 -6.09 -17.48
C GLU A 229 -1.96 -7.16 -17.04
N GLY A 230 -3.19 -6.78 -16.65
CA GLY A 230 -4.25 -7.73 -16.25
C GLY A 230 -3.85 -8.65 -15.09
N ARG A 231 -2.89 -8.22 -14.26
CA ARG A 231 -2.34 -9.01 -13.16
C ARG A 231 -1.93 -8.12 -12.00
N MET A 232 -1.63 -8.77 -10.88
CA MET A 232 -1.16 -8.14 -9.66
C MET A 232 0.16 -8.76 -9.18
N LEU A 233 0.93 -7.98 -8.46
CA LEU A 233 1.96 -8.42 -7.53
C LEU A 233 1.34 -8.53 -6.13
N TYR A 234 1.81 -9.50 -5.37
CA TYR A 234 1.42 -9.70 -3.97
C TYR A 234 2.65 -9.64 -3.08
N TYR A 235 2.59 -8.80 -2.04
CA TYR A 235 3.63 -8.62 -1.04
C TYR A 235 3.11 -9.13 0.30
N SER A 236 3.40 -10.39 0.61
CA SER A 236 2.89 -11.04 1.82
C SER A 236 3.48 -10.44 3.08
N LEU A 237 2.65 -10.22 4.09
CA LEU A 237 3.13 -9.89 5.42
C LEU A 237 3.67 -11.15 6.11
N PRO A 238 4.85 -11.11 6.76
CA PRO A 238 5.34 -12.22 7.56
C PRO A 238 4.37 -12.55 8.71
N SER A 239 4.38 -13.81 9.16
CA SER A 239 3.58 -14.21 10.32
C SER A 239 3.91 -13.38 11.55
N GLN A 240 2.97 -13.27 12.50
CA GLN A 240 3.24 -12.55 13.75
C GLN A 240 4.45 -13.10 14.52
N GLN A 241 4.69 -14.41 14.44
CA GLN A 241 5.85 -15.04 15.05
C GLN A 241 7.15 -14.56 14.40
N GLN A 242 7.20 -14.52 13.05
CA GLN A 242 8.34 -13.99 12.31
C GLN A 242 8.54 -12.49 12.57
N LEU A 243 7.48 -11.69 12.54
CA LEU A 243 7.56 -10.26 12.86
C LEU A 243 8.14 -10.01 14.26
N ARG A 244 7.77 -10.83 15.25
CA ARG A 244 8.32 -10.75 16.61
C ARG A 244 9.77 -11.18 16.70
N ALA A 245 10.16 -12.23 15.97
CA ALA A 245 11.50 -12.81 16.05
C ALA A 245 12.53 -12.01 15.23
N GLU A 246 12.16 -11.60 14.02
CA GLU A 246 13.09 -11.06 13.00
C GLU A 246 12.93 -9.55 12.81
N HIS A 247 11.73 -9.02 13.05
CA HIS A 247 11.39 -7.60 12.83
C HIS A 247 10.90 -6.89 14.10
N TYR A 248 11.41 -7.29 15.27
CA TYR A 248 10.90 -6.86 16.59
C TYR A 248 10.73 -5.34 16.74
N ARG A 249 11.69 -4.54 16.26
CA ARG A 249 11.62 -3.07 16.38
C ARG A 249 10.44 -2.51 15.60
N TRP A 250 10.23 -2.97 14.36
CA TRP A 250 9.11 -2.59 13.52
C TRP A 250 7.79 -3.09 14.13
N TRP A 251 7.74 -4.37 14.53
CA TRP A 251 6.58 -4.99 15.17
C TRP A 251 6.13 -4.22 16.41
N ARG A 252 7.07 -3.81 17.26
CA ARG A 252 6.74 -3.01 18.44
C ARG A 252 6.15 -1.64 18.06
N SER A 253 6.68 -1.00 17.01
CA SER A 253 6.24 0.34 16.60
C SER A 253 4.83 0.35 16.02
N VAL A 254 4.46 -0.65 15.19
CA VAL A 254 3.09 -0.74 14.63
C VAL A 254 2.01 -1.10 15.64
N ASN A 255 2.39 -1.50 16.86
CA ASN A 255 1.47 -1.88 17.94
C ASN A 255 1.38 -0.84 19.07
N ILE A 256 1.97 0.35 18.88
CA ILE A 256 1.82 1.51 19.76
C ILE A 256 0.65 2.35 19.24
#